data_AF-A0A958V8P4-F1
#
_entry.id   AF-A0A958V8P4-F1
#
_cell.length_a   1.000
_cell.length_b   1.000
_cell.length_c   1.000
_cell.angle_alpha   90.00
_cell.angle_beta   90.00
_cell.angle_gamma   90.00
#
_symmetry.space_group_name_H-M   'P 1'
#
loop_
_entity.id
_entity.type
_entity.pdbx_description
1 polymer ?
#
loop_
_entity_poly.entity_id
_entity_poly.type
_entity_poly.pdbx_seq_one_letter_code
_entity_poly.pdbx_strand_id
1 'polypeptide(L)'
;MKQKRDRYEMHKYWGKKPSSNLKYLIENYSEEGETVFDPFSGYGVFCCEAFILNRNTISNDLNPIANFINHQLLEKEIDLTLLKKQWEKIKSDFEPYNNQWFKWEVEGKTIQLISISRDKNDV
;
A
#
# COMPACT_ATOMS: atom_id res chain seq x y z
N MET A 1 3.01 16.75 10.10
CA MET A 1 2.85 15.28 10.05
C MET A 1 2.70 14.88 8.59
N LYS A 2 3.51 13.94 8.07
CA LYS A 2 3.27 13.35 6.74
C LYS A 2 1.87 12.74 6.78
N GLN A 3 0.95 13.19 5.93
CA GLN A 3 -0.39 12.62 5.86
C GLN A 3 -0.25 11.19 5.33
N LYS A 4 -0.20 10.20 6.23
CA LYS A 4 -0.29 8.79 5.86
C LYS A 4 -1.76 8.52 5.55
N ARG A 5 -2.03 8.08 4.33
CA ARG A 5 -3.34 7.56 3.92
C ARG A 5 -3.15 6.09 3.60
N ASP A 6 -3.96 5.22 4.19
CA ASP A 6 -3.77 3.76 4.17
C ASP A 6 -3.63 3.18 2.75
N ARG A 7 -4.41 3.71 1.80
CA ARG A 7 -4.33 3.36 0.37
C ARG A 7 -2.95 3.54 -0.27
N TYR A 8 -2.13 4.43 0.27
CA TYR A 8 -0.77 4.67 -0.23
C TYR A 8 0.27 3.80 0.46
N GLU A 9 -0.10 3.00 1.46
CA GLU A 9 0.82 2.18 2.23
C GLU A 9 0.69 0.68 1.90
N MET A 10 -0.09 0.31 0.88
CA MET A 10 -0.22 -1.08 0.42
C MET A 10 1.10 -1.66 -0.08
N HIS A 11 1.94 -0.82 -0.69
CA HIS A 11 3.27 -1.23 -1.17
C HIS A 11 4.29 -0.12 -0.96
N LYS A 12 5.54 -0.50 -0.62
CA LYS A 12 6.64 0.47 -0.57
C LYS A 12 7.08 0.82 -1.99
N TYR A 13 6.98 2.08 -2.39
CA TYR A 13 7.44 2.54 -3.71
C TYR A 13 8.28 3.81 -3.55
N TRP A 14 9.48 3.79 -4.13
CA TRP A 14 10.42 4.92 -4.06
C TRP A 14 9.92 6.10 -4.91
N GLY A 15 10.14 7.32 -4.43
CA GLY A 15 9.71 8.53 -5.15
C GLY A 15 8.20 8.78 -5.16
N LYS A 16 7.42 8.11 -4.30
CA LYS A 16 5.97 8.32 -4.18
C LYS A 16 5.65 9.79 -3.86
N LYS A 17 4.83 10.42 -4.71
CA LYS A 17 4.36 11.81 -4.56
C LYS A 17 3.52 11.95 -3.27
N PRO A 18 3.67 13.03 -2.47
CA PRO A 18 2.81 13.28 -1.33
C PRO A 18 1.40 13.66 -1.79
N SER A 19 0.36 13.09 -1.17
CA SER A 19 -1.04 13.33 -1.58
C SER A 19 -1.63 14.66 -1.11
N SER A 20 -0.98 15.35 -0.17
CA SER A 20 -1.59 16.48 0.56
C SER A 20 -2.03 17.64 -0.34
N ASN A 21 -1.30 17.90 -1.42
CA ASN A 21 -1.55 19.06 -2.29
C ASN A 21 -2.16 18.69 -3.64
N LEU A 22 -2.38 17.40 -3.91
CA LEU A 22 -2.84 16.95 -5.22
C LEU A 22 -4.31 17.31 -5.47
N LYS A 23 -5.15 17.26 -4.44
CA LYS A 23 -6.55 17.68 -4.52
C LYS A 23 -6.69 19.10 -5.10
N TYR A 24 -5.96 20.06 -4.53
CA TYR A 24 -5.97 21.45 -4.99
C TYR A 24 -5.54 21.58 -6.45
N LEU A 25 -4.50 20.84 -6.87
CA LEU A 25 -4.06 20.85 -8.27
C LEU A 25 -5.15 20.29 -9.20
N ILE A 26 -5.74 19.15 -8.84
CA ILE A 26 -6.77 18.52 -9.67
C ILE A 26 -8.00 19.41 -9.80
N GLU A 27 -8.47 20.01 -8.70
CA GLU A 27 -9.65 20.89 -8.72
C GLU A 27 -9.42 22.18 -9.51
N ASN A 28 -8.19 22.72 -9.53
CA ASN A 28 -7.89 23.94 -10.27
C ASN A 28 -7.62 23.73 -11.76
N TYR A 29 -7.15 22.54 -12.14
CA TYR A 29 -6.68 22.25 -13.50
C TYR A 29 -7.51 21.17 -14.21
N SER A 30 -8.64 20.75 -13.63
CA SER A 30 -9.60 19.86 -14.28
C SER A 30 -10.99 20.00 -13.66
N GLU A 31 -12.01 19.61 -14.41
CA GLU A 31 -13.40 19.48 -13.95
C GLU A 31 -13.80 18.02 -13.71
N GLU A 32 -14.91 17.78 -13.00
CA GLU A 32 -15.45 16.43 -12.85
C GLU A 32 -15.80 15.83 -14.22
N GLY A 33 -15.51 14.55 -14.42
CA GLY A 33 -15.67 13.87 -15.71
C GLY A 33 -14.53 14.09 -16.71
N GLU A 34 -13.65 15.06 -16.51
CA GLU A 34 -12.46 15.23 -17.35
C GLU A 34 -11.42 14.12 -17.12
N THR A 35 -10.48 13.99 -18.06
CA THR A 35 -9.46 12.94 -18.02
C THR A 35 -8.13 13.47 -17.53
N VAL A 36 -7.57 12.83 -16.49
CA VAL A 36 -6.22 13.09 -15.98
C VAL A 36 -5.28 11.98 -16.44
N PHE A 37 -4.19 12.35 -17.12
CA PHE A 37 -3.16 11.43 -17.60
C PHE A 37 -1.85 11.64 -16.83
N ASP A 38 -1.29 10.57 -16.23
CA ASP A 38 0.06 10.55 -15.66
C ASP A 38 0.92 9.49 -16.38
N PRO A 39 1.84 9.89 -17.28
CA PRO A 39 2.73 8.98 -18.01
C PRO A 39 3.89 8.43 -17.15
N PHE A 40 4.08 8.95 -15.93
CA PHE A 40 5.11 8.56 -14.97
C PHE A 40 4.46 8.35 -13.60
N SER A 41 3.46 7.47 -13.58
CA SER A 41 2.52 7.34 -12.46
C SER A 41 3.19 6.82 -11.19
N GLY A 42 4.24 5.99 -11.31
CA GLY A 42 4.88 5.31 -10.19
C GLY A 42 3.85 4.55 -9.36
N TYR A 43 3.66 4.95 -8.09
CA TYR A 43 2.63 4.35 -7.24
C TYR A 43 1.19 4.64 -7.71
N GLY A 44 0.96 5.74 -8.43
CA GLY A 44 -0.38 6.14 -8.87
C GLY A 44 -1.10 7.16 -7.99
N VAL A 45 -0.38 7.85 -7.09
CA VAL A 45 -1.01 8.78 -6.12
C VAL A 45 -1.82 9.87 -6.83
N PHE A 46 -1.30 10.45 -7.93
CA PHE A 46 -1.97 11.52 -8.66
C PHE A 46 -3.26 11.05 -9.33
N CYS A 47 -3.20 9.97 -10.11
CA CYS A 47 -4.39 9.36 -10.71
C CYS A 47 -5.40 8.90 -9.63
N CYS A 48 -4.94 8.30 -8.53
CA CYS A 48 -5.83 7.90 -7.45
C CYS A 48 -6.59 9.08 -6.82
N GLU A 49 -5.92 10.21 -6.56
CA GLU A 49 -6.60 11.42 -6.07
C GLU A 49 -7.58 11.98 -7.11
N ALA A 50 -7.22 11.97 -8.40
CA ALA A 50 -8.10 12.42 -9.48
C ALA A 50 -9.35 11.54 -9.60
N PHE A 51 -9.18 10.23 -9.50
CA PHE A 51 -10.25 9.25 -9.51
C PHE A 51 -11.23 9.43 -8.34
N ILE A 52 -10.72 9.67 -7.13
CA ILE A 52 -11.54 9.98 -5.94
C ILE A 52 -12.34 11.26 -6.12
N LEU A 53 -11.82 12.21 -6.91
CA LEU A 53 -12.48 13.47 -7.27
C LEU A 53 -13.32 13.33 -8.55
N ASN A 54 -13.75 12.13 -8.94
CA ASN A 54 -14.62 11.91 -10.10
C ASN A 54 -14.02 12.35 -11.45
N ARG A 55 -12.70 12.30 -11.62
CA ARG A 55 -12.06 12.41 -12.95
C ARG A 55 -11.88 11.02 -13.54
N ASN A 56 -11.92 10.94 -14.87
CA ASN A 56 -11.38 9.80 -15.60
C ASN A 56 -9.86 9.80 -15.46
N THR A 57 -9.22 8.63 -15.43
CA THR A 57 -7.77 8.56 -15.23
C THR A 57 -7.11 7.58 -16.16
N ILE A 58 -5.96 7.97 -16.69
CA ILE A 58 -5.06 7.12 -17.45
C ILE A 58 -3.72 7.16 -16.72
N SER A 59 -3.26 6.03 -16.21
CA SER A 59 -1.96 5.91 -15.54
C SER A 59 -1.06 5.00 -16.36
N ASN A 60 0.18 5.43 -16.60
CA ASN A 60 1.20 4.59 -17.21
C ASN A 60 2.54 4.79 -16.51
N ASP A 61 3.36 3.75 -16.54
CA ASP A 61 4.76 3.81 -16.13
C ASP A 61 5.56 2.77 -16.93
N LEU A 62 6.86 3.02 -17.11
CA LEU A 62 7.76 2.04 -17.74
C LEU A 62 7.92 0.79 -16.86
N ASN A 63 7.84 0.96 -15.54
CA ASN A 63 7.97 -0.13 -14.59
C ASN A 63 6.69 -0.97 -14.55
N PRO A 64 6.73 -2.27 -14.94
CA PRO A 64 5.55 -3.12 -14.89
C PRO A 64 4.98 -3.28 -13.47
N ILE A 65 5.82 -3.18 -12.43
CA ILE A 65 5.35 -3.21 -11.04
C ILE A 65 4.53 -1.98 -10.69
N ALA A 66 4.89 -0.81 -11.21
CA ALA A 66 4.08 0.40 -11.05
C ALA A 66 2.70 0.20 -11.69
N ASN A 67 2.64 -0.31 -12.91
CA ASN A 67 1.36 -0.58 -13.58
C ASN A 67 0.50 -1.58 -12.80
N PHE A 68 1.11 -2.64 -12.26
CA PHE A 68 0.41 -3.58 -11.37
C PHE A 68 -0.16 -2.88 -10.13
N ILE A 69 0.64 -2.08 -9.42
CA ILE A 69 0.20 -1.35 -8.22
C ILE A 69 -0.95 -0.39 -8.57
N ASN A 70 -0.84 0.36 -9.68
CA ASN A 70 -1.89 1.28 -10.12
C ASN A 70 -3.21 0.54 -10.38
N HIS A 71 -3.15 -0.62 -11.05
CA HIS A 71 -4.32 -1.44 -11.29
C HIS A 71 -4.98 -1.86 -9.97
N GLN A 72 -4.20 -2.33 -8.99
CA GLN A 72 -4.76 -2.72 -7.70
C GLN A 72 -5.29 -1.52 -6.89
N LEU A 73 -4.67 -0.35 -7.04
CA LEU A 73 -5.04 0.87 -6.34
C LEU A 73 -6.37 1.47 -6.85
N LEU A 74 -6.67 1.28 -8.13
CA LEU A 74 -7.86 1.83 -8.80
C LEU A 74 -8.99 0.79 -8.94
N GLU A 75 -8.77 -0.45 -8.52
CA GLU A 75 -9.76 -1.52 -8.57
C GLU A 75 -10.97 -1.20 -7.68
N LYS A 76 -12.16 -1.30 -8.26
CA LYS A 76 -13.44 -1.09 -7.57
C LYS A 76 -14.07 -2.41 -7.15
N GLU A 77 -13.83 -3.47 -7.92
CA GLU A 77 -14.46 -4.77 -7.72
C GLU A 77 -13.49 -5.70 -7.00
N ILE A 78 -13.64 -5.79 -5.68
CA ILE A 78 -12.79 -6.62 -4.83
C ILE A 78 -13.59 -7.81 -4.30
N ASP A 79 -13.16 -9.03 -4.65
CA ASP A 79 -13.69 -10.25 -4.05
C ASP A 79 -13.10 -10.46 -2.64
N LEU A 80 -13.82 -9.97 -1.64
CA LEU A 80 -13.44 -10.12 -0.23
C LEU A 80 -13.41 -11.59 0.23
N THR A 81 -14.21 -12.47 -0.39
CA THR A 81 -14.24 -13.89 -0.05
C THR A 81 -12.96 -14.57 -0.52
N LEU A 82 -12.57 -14.31 -1.77
CA LEU A 82 -11.30 -14.79 -2.31
C LEU A 82 -10.13 -14.21 -1.54
N LEU A 83 -10.12 -12.91 -1.24
CA LEU A 83 -9.06 -12.26 -0.47
C LEU A 83 -8.87 -12.94 0.88
N LYS A 84 -9.96 -13.16 1.64
CA LYS A 84 -9.92 -13.86 2.92
C LYS A 84 -9.38 -15.28 2.77
N LYS A 85 -9.83 -16.02 1.75
CA LYS A 85 -9.36 -17.38 1.47
C LYS A 85 -7.85 -17.43 1.18
N GLN A 86 -7.35 -16.51 0.36
CA GLN A 86 -5.92 -16.43 0.04
C GLN A 86 -5.10 -16.03 1.26
N TRP A 87 -5.61 -15.09 2.07
CA TRP A 87 -4.97 -14.70 3.33
C TRP A 87 -4.81 -15.87 4.29
N GLU A 88 -5.88 -16.64 4.54
CA GLU A 88 -5.80 -17.79 5.46
C GLU A 88 -4.84 -18.86 4.93
N LYS A 89 -4.78 -19.07 3.61
CA LYS A 89 -3.79 -19.97 3.00
C LYS A 89 -2.36 -19.50 3.25
N ILE A 90 -2.04 -18.24 2.92
CA ILE A 90 -0.71 -17.67 3.12
C ILE A 90 -0.35 -17.72 4.61
N LYS A 91 -1.27 -17.35 5.49
CA LYS A 91 -1.06 -17.40 6.94
C LYS A 91 -0.71 -18.81 7.40
N SER A 92 -1.45 -19.82 6.96
CA SER A 92 -1.19 -21.22 7.31
C SER A 92 0.15 -21.72 6.76
N ASP A 93 0.50 -21.35 5.52
CA ASP A 93 1.77 -21.72 4.89
C ASP A 93 2.98 -21.12 5.65
N PHE A 94 2.82 -19.93 6.22
CA PHE A 94 3.89 -19.21 6.93
C PHE A 94 3.91 -19.41 8.45
N GLU A 95 2.85 -19.95 9.04
CA GLU A 95 2.73 -20.16 10.49
C GLU A 95 3.87 -20.99 11.09
N PRO A 96 4.33 -22.11 10.49
CA PRO A 96 5.47 -22.88 11.00
C PRO A 96 6.76 -22.06 11.02
N TYR A 97 7.00 -21.26 9.98
CA TYR A 97 8.19 -20.41 9.88
C TYR A 97 8.16 -19.29 10.90
N ASN A 98 7.03 -18.62 11.07
CA ASN A 98 6.87 -17.61 12.11
C ASN A 98 7.07 -18.21 13.51
N ASN A 99 6.48 -19.37 13.78
CA ASN A 99 6.67 -20.03 15.07
C ASN A 99 8.14 -20.38 15.31
N GLN A 100 8.88 -20.80 14.28
CA GLN A 100 10.31 -21.08 14.37
C GLN A 100 11.15 -19.82 14.57
N TRP A 101 10.96 -18.80 13.73
CA TRP A 101 11.78 -17.58 13.72
C TRP A 101 11.58 -16.71 14.96
N PHE A 102 10.37 -16.73 15.51
CA PHE A 102 10.03 -15.97 16.71
C PHE A 102 10.02 -16.83 17.99
N LYS A 103 10.42 -18.11 17.92
CA LYS A 103 10.61 -18.95 19.12
C LYS A 103 11.78 -18.38 19.93
N TRP A 104 11.56 -18.19 21.22
CA TRP A 104 12.60 -17.78 22.14
C TRP A 104 12.49 -18.55 23.46
N GLU A 105 13.63 -18.90 24.07
CA GLU A 105 13.70 -19.61 25.34
C GLU A 105 14.22 -18.66 26.44
N VAL A 106 13.40 -18.39 27.45
CA VAL A 106 13.76 -17.61 28.66
C VAL A 106 13.46 -18.45 29.89
N GLU A 107 14.44 -18.63 30.77
CA GLU A 107 14.25 -19.30 32.07
C GLU A 107 13.58 -20.68 31.96
N GLY A 108 13.92 -21.44 30.92
CA GLY A 108 13.36 -22.77 30.65
C GLY A 108 11.92 -22.76 30.11
N LYS A 109 11.34 -21.59 29.81
CA LYS A 109 10.04 -21.44 29.13
C LYS A 109 10.24 -21.08 27.67
N THR A 110 9.47 -21.72 26.80
CA THR A 110 9.34 -21.31 25.40
C THR A 110 8.28 -20.23 25.28
N ILE A 111 8.65 -19.10 24.68
CA ILE A 111 7.76 -17.98 24.34
C ILE A 111 7.85 -17.65 22.85
N GLN A 112 6.87 -16.91 22.35
CA GLN A 112 6.89 -16.32 21.01
C GLN A 112 7.13 -14.81 21.12
N LEU A 113 8.19 -14.33 20.48
CA LEU A 113 8.49 -12.90 20.40
C LEU A 113 7.48 -12.22 19.46
N ILE A 114 6.61 -11.38 20.01
CA ILE A 114 5.61 -10.60 19.25
C ILE A 114 6.11 -9.21 18.87
N SER A 115 6.96 -8.61 19.72
CA SER A 115 7.57 -7.30 19.50
C SER A 115 8.80 -7.15 20.39
N ILE A 116 9.72 -6.29 19.99
CA ILE A 116 10.88 -5.88 20.79
C ILE A 116 10.75 -4.38 20.99
N SER A 117 10.60 -3.94 22.23
CA SER A 117 10.74 -2.53 22.56
C SER A 117 12.21 -2.17 22.42
N ARG A 118 12.52 -1.19 21.56
CA ARG A 118 13.85 -0.63 21.42
C ARG A 118 13.87 0.77 22.02
N ASP A 119 14.91 1.10 22.76
CA ASP A 119 15.24 2.45 23.16
C ASP A 119 16.49 2.97 22.43
N LYS A 120 16.96 4.17 22.82
CA LYS A 120 18.13 4.83 22.21
C LYS A 120 19.48 4.18 22.55
N ASN A 121 19.50 3.22 23.47
CA ASN A 121 20.67 2.50 23.93
C ASN A 121 20.77 1.10 23.29
N ASP A 122 19.68 0.60 22.70
CA ASP A 122 19.66 -0.64 21.92
C ASP A 122 20.24 -0.39 20.51
N VAL A 123 21.57 -0.52 20.38
CA VAL A 123 22.30 -0.42 19.09
C VAL A 123 22.08 -1.65 18.22
#